data_AF-A0AAV9LDM5-F1
#
_entry.id   AF-A0AAV9LDM5-F1
#
_cell.length_a   1.000
_cell.length_b   1.000
_cell.length_c   1.000
_cell.angle_alpha   90.00
_cell.angle_beta   90.00
_cell.angle_gamma   90.00
#
_symmetry.space_group_name_H-M   'P 1'
#
loop_
_entity.id
_entity.type
_entity.pdbx_description
1 polymer ?
#
loop_
_entity_poly.entity_id
_entity_poly.type
_entity_poly.pdbx_seq_one_letter_code
_entity_poly.pdbx_strand_id
1 'polypeptide(L)'
;MNHQLQSDIECFIILEEILCQQFLVMFIFLFMVIHGISIKRNRHVIRYLMSSRVPKIISHLNGIVQDSDTSCIDKLRMDRNSFHTLVLLTKEVGGLTDSKYMSSSEKLAMFLNILAHHEKNRSIKVDYIRSGWSVSQAFNECLKVILKLAPLLLVNPKPVLEDELDDRWRWFKGCLGALDGTYIQIRVPSKDKPRYTTRKREIATNVLGVCDKNLNFTYVLPGWEGSTADSRVLRNAITRTNGLKIPEGNYYLCDGGYTNGNGFLSPYRGYRYWLRDWQGENPPPQCREELFNMKHARARNAIERTFGLLKGHWGILRSPSWYSVKIHNRIISACCLIHNFICREMEVNPLEIDVEEQVEYQQDNNDVVESSQEWTTWRDELAQSMWNAYLNN
;
A
#
# COMPACT_ATOMS: atom_id res chain seq x y z
N MET A 1 43.17 -65.35 44.61
CA MET A 1 44.00 -64.45 43.78
C MET A 1 43.22 -63.68 42.71
N ASN A 2 42.12 -64.19 42.12
CA ASN A 2 41.38 -63.47 41.06
C ASN A 2 40.54 -62.26 41.50
N HIS A 3 40.00 -62.23 42.71
CA HIS A 3 39.09 -61.15 43.13
C HIS A 3 39.77 -59.79 43.35
N GLN A 4 41.02 -59.79 43.81
CA GLN A 4 41.75 -58.56 44.15
C GLN A 4 42.25 -57.84 42.89
N LEU A 5 42.76 -58.62 41.93
CA LEU A 5 43.15 -58.10 40.61
C LEU A 5 41.96 -57.49 39.85
N GLN A 6 40.77 -58.08 39.98
CA GLN A 6 39.56 -57.58 39.33
C GLN A 6 39.05 -56.28 39.96
N SER A 7 39.11 -56.17 41.29
CA SER A 7 38.82 -54.93 42.01
C SER A 7 39.78 -53.79 41.64
N ASP A 8 41.06 -54.09 41.45
CA ASP A 8 42.07 -53.08 41.10
C ASP A 8 41.88 -52.58 39.65
N ILE A 9 41.49 -53.47 38.72
CA ILE A 9 41.16 -53.11 37.34
C ILE A 9 39.89 -52.25 37.27
N GLU A 10 38.85 -52.60 38.04
CA GLU A 10 37.62 -51.79 38.13
C GLU A 10 37.91 -50.39 38.69
N CYS A 11 38.75 -50.29 39.73
CA CYS A 11 39.21 -49.01 40.28
C CYS A 11 39.97 -48.17 39.24
N PHE A 12 40.83 -48.80 38.45
CA PHE A 12 41.60 -48.10 37.41
C PHE A 12 40.71 -47.54 36.29
N ILE A 13 39.73 -48.33 35.83
CA ILE A 13 38.75 -47.91 34.82
C ILE A 13 37.92 -46.72 35.32
N ILE A 14 37.46 -46.75 36.57
CA ILE A 14 36.71 -45.64 37.18
C ILE A 14 37.59 -44.38 37.26
N LEU A 15 38.86 -44.52 37.62
CA LEU A 15 39.80 -43.40 37.68
C LEU A 15 40.04 -42.78 36.29
N GLU A 16 40.15 -43.62 35.25
CA GLU A 16 40.30 -43.18 33.87
C GLU A 16 39.05 -42.46 33.35
N GLU A 17 37.85 -42.96 33.67
CA GLU A 17 36.58 -42.28 33.35
C GLU A 17 36.45 -40.92 34.05
N ILE A 18 36.81 -40.84 35.33
CA ILE A 18 36.78 -39.57 36.09
C ILE A 18 37.75 -38.56 35.49
N LEU A 19 38.96 -38.98 35.12
CA LEU A 19 39.94 -38.12 34.46
C LEU A 19 39.44 -37.63 33.11
N CYS A 20 38.87 -38.51 32.29
CA CYS A 20 38.26 -38.14 31.00
C CYS A 20 37.12 -37.12 31.16
N GLN A 21 36.24 -37.32 32.15
CA GLN A 21 35.17 -36.36 32.45
C GLN A 21 35.73 -35.00 32.90
N GLN A 22 36.76 -34.98 33.74
CA GLN A 22 37.41 -33.72 34.16
C GLN A 22 38.03 -32.96 32.97
N PHE A 23 38.70 -33.66 32.05
CA PHE A 23 39.25 -33.04 30.85
C PHE A 23 38.15 -32.49 29.93
N LEU A 24 37.03 -33.19 29.77
CA LEU A 24 35.90 -32.74 28.97
C LEU A 24 35.28 -31.46 29.54
N VAL A 25 35.07 -31.40 30.86
CA VAL A 25 34.55 -30.22 31.56
C VAL A 25 35.50 -29.03 31.42
N MET A 26 36.81 -29.25 31.56
CA MET A 26 37.82 -28.20 31.36
C MET A 26 37.83 -27.66 29.93
N PHE A 27 37.68 -28.54 28.93
CA PHE A 27 37.63 -28.14 27.53
C PHE A 27 36.38 -27.30 27.21
N ILE A 28 35.22 -27.70 27.73
CA ILE A 28 33.96 -26.94 27.59
C ILE A 28 34.08 -25.56 28.24
N PHE A 29 34.68 -25.48 29.42
CA PHE A 29 34.89 -24.20 30.11
C PHE A 29 35.83 -23.28 29.32
N LEU A 30 36.95 -23.82 28.83
CA LEU A 30 37.90 -23.06 28.00
C LEU A 30 37.23 -22.54 26.72
N PHE A 31 36.42 -23.38 26.06
CA PHE A 31 35.65 -22.98 24.89
C PHE A 31 34.68 -21.84 25.22
N MET A 32 33.94 -21.91 26.33
CA MET A 32 33.05 -20.83 26.77
C MET A 32 33.80 -19.53 27.05
N VAL A 33 34.98 -19.58 27.67
CA VAL A 33 35.82 -18.41 27.93
C VAL A 33 36.33 -17.79 26.64
N ILE A 34 36.87 -18.59 25.71
CA ILE A 34 37.35 -18.11 24.41
C ILE A 34 36.20 -17.49 23.61
N HIS A 35 35.03 -18.13 23.61
CA HIS A 35 33.84 -17.61 22.93
C HIS A 35 33.37 -16.29 23.58
N GLY A 36 33.38 -16.19 24.91
CA GLY A 36 33.07 -14.98 25.65
C GLY A 36 34.03 -13.82 25.36
N ILE A 37 35.34 -14.09 25.31
CA ILE A 37 36.37 -13.10 24.94
C ILE A 37 36.19 -12.66 23.49
N SER A 38 35.92 -13.60 22.56
CA SER A 38 35.65 -13.30 21.15
C SER A 38 34.43 -12.40 20.98
N ILE A 39 33.32 -12.70 21.68
CA ILE A 39 32.11 -11.85 21.70
C ILE A 39 32.43 -10.46 22.25
N LYS A 40 33.18 -10.36 23.35
CA LYS A 40 33.55 -9.08 23.97
C LYS A 40 34.44 -8.23 23.06
N ARG A 41 35.42 -8.85 22.39
CA ARG A 41 36.29 -8.21 21.39
C ARG A 41 35.48 -7.74 20.18
N ASN A 42 34.58 -8.56 19.65
CA ASN A 42 33.68 -8.17 18.56
C ASN A 42 32.78 -6.99 18.95
N ARG A 43 32.23 -6.97 20.17
CA ARG A 43 31.44 -5.82 20.66
C ARG A 43 32.27 -4.54 20.73
N HIS A 44 33.54 -4.60 21.15
CA HIS A 44 34.43 -3.44 21.16
C HIS A 44 34.76 -2.95 19.75
N VAL A 45 35.10 -3.84 18.82
CA VAL A 45 35.36 -3.49 17.41
C VAL A 45 34.14 -2.87 16.75
N ILE A 46 32.93 -3.42 16.97
CA ILE A 46 31.67 -2.87 16.49
C ILE A 46 31.43 -1.45 17.07
N ARG A 47 31.77 -1.22 18.34
CA ARG A 47 31.61 0.10 18.99
C ARG A 47 32.50 1.17 18.36
N TYR A 48 33.75 0.85 18.03
CA TYR A 48 34.67 1.76 17.32
C TYR A 48 34.27 1.99 15.86
N LEU A 49 33.74 0.98 15.16
CA LEU A 49 33.16 1.14 13.82
C LEU A 49 31.91 2.02 13.84
N MET A 50 31.12 2.00 14.91
CA MET A 50 29.93 2.85 15.01
C MET A 50 30.27 4.32 15.21
N SER A 51 31.29 4.67 16.01
CA SER A 51 31.59 6.10 16.28
C SER A 51 31.99 6.87 15.02
N SER A 52 32.65 6.22 14.06
CA SER A 52 33.00 6.82 12.77
C SER A 52 31.86 6.80 11.74
N ARG A 53 30.87 5.91 11.91
CA ARG A 53 29.71 5.79 11.00
C ARG A 53 28.57 6.74 11.38
N VAL A 54 28.31 6.94 12.67
CA VAL A 54 27.18 7.75 13.16
C VAL A 54 27.14 9.16 12.54
N PRO A 55 28.25 9.92 12.47
CA PRO A 55 28.23 11.24 11.82
C PRO A 55 27.81 11.18 10.35
N LYS A 56 28.26 10.16 9.61
CA LYS A 56 27.90 9.97 8.19
C LYS A 56 26.42 9.62 8.02
N ILE A 57 25.89 8.78 8.92
CA ILE A 57 24.47 8.40 8.92
C ILE A 57 23.59 9.62 9.19
N ILE A 58 23.94 10.43 10.19
CA ILE A 58 23.21 11.66 10.52
C ILE A 58 23.30 12.66 9.36
N SER A 59 24.49 12.86 8.80
CA SER A 59 24.68 13.74 7.65
C SER A 59 23.86 13.30 6.44
N HIS A 60 23.80 12.00 6.14
CA HIS A 60 22.96 11.47 5.07
C HIS A 60 21.48 11.72 5.32
N LEU A 61 21.00 11.43 6.54
CA LEU A 61 19.59 11.64 6.89
C LEU A 61 19.22 13.12 6.81
N ASN A 62 20.04 14.01 7.37
CA ASN A 62 19.82 15.45 7.33
C ASN A 62 19.77 15.99 5.89
N GLY A 63 20.63 15.47 5.01
CA GLY A 63 20.59 15.78 3.58
C GLY A 63 19.27 15.44 2.89
N ILE A 64 18.51 14.47 3.44
CA ILE A 64 17.20 14.10 2.92
C ILE A 64 16.07 14.88 3.60
N VAL A 65 16.11 15.03 4.93
CA VAL A 65 14.93 15.46 5.71
C VAL A 65 15.06 16.82 6.38
N GLN A 66 16.23 17.47 6.34
CA GLN A 66 16.46 18.77 6.98
C GLN A 66 16.84 19.86 5.97
N ASP A 67 17.65 19.54 4.97
CA ASP A 67 18.28 20.56 4.13
C ASP A 67 17.30 21.27 3.18
N SER A 68 16.43 20.53 2.48
CA SER A 68 15.46 21.10 1.54
C SER A 68 14.22 20.23 1.36
N ASP A 69 13.09 20.85 1.03
CA ASP A 69 11.87 20.12 0.68
C ASP A 69 12.02 19.36 -0.64
N THR A 70 12.81 19.85 -1.58
CA THR A 70 13.10 19.16 -2.85
C THR A 70 13.69 17.77 -2.61
N SER A 71 14.73 17.66 -1.77
CA SER A 71 15.36 16.36 -1.47
C SER A 71 14.41 15.43 -0.71
N CYS A 72 13.58 15.97 0.18
CA CYS A 72 12.60 15.21 0.93
C CYS A 72 11.50 14.66 0.01
N ILE A 73 10.94 15.50 -0.87
CA ILE A 73 9.91 15.12 -1.84
C ILE A 73 10.48 14.12 -2.85
N ASP A 74 11.68 14.36 -3.37
CA ASP A 74 12.31 13.49 -4.35
C ASP A 74 12.53 12.09 -3.81
N LYS A 75 13.02 11.99 -2.56
CA LYS A 75 13.37 10.70 -1.92
C LYS A 75 12.21 10.02 -1.22
N LEU A 76 11.33 10.78 -0.57
CA LEU A 76 10.33 10.29 0.38
C LEU A 76 8.88 10.59 -0.04
N ARG A 77 8.68 11.35 -1.12
CA ARG A 77 7.37 11.78 -1.67
C ARG A 77 6.57 12.72 -0.79
N MET A 78 7.23 13.38 0.17
CA MET A 78 6.60 14.38 1.02
C MET A 78 7.60 15.48 1.42
N ASP A 79 7.09 16.67 1.73
CA ASP A 79 7.92 17.76 2.27
C ASP A 79 8.42 17.44 3.69
N ARG A 80 9.33 18.27 4.20
CA ARG A 80 9.97 18.02 5.51
C ARG A 80 8.98 18.11 6.67
N ASN A 81 8.02 19.03 6.63
CA ASN A 81 7.02 19.18 7.70
C ASN A 81 6.11 17.96 7.75
N SER A 82 5.62 17.52 6.59
CA SER A 82 4.83 16.30 6.44
C SER A 82 5.61 15.07 6.93
N PHE A 83 6.90 14.95 6.58
CA PHE A 83 7.75 13.87 7.06
C PHE A 83 7.87 13.86 8.59
N HIS A 84 8.18 15.01 9.20
CA HIS A 84 8.31 15.11 10.66
C HIS A 84 6.98 14.84 11.38
N THR A 85 5.86 15.28 10.80
CA THR A 85 4.51 14.97 11.29
C THR A 85 4.22 13.47 11.24
N LEU A 86 4.61 12.78 10.15
CA LEU A 86 4.47 11.33 10.06
C LEU A 86 5.35 10.60 11.08
N VAL A 87 6.57 11.08 11.32
CA VAL A 87 7.44 10.54 12.38
C VAL A 87 6.77 10.66 13.74
N LEU A 88 6.20 11.81 14.09
CA LEU A 88 5.49 12.00 15.36
C LEU A 88 4.29 11.07 15.46
N LEU A 89 3.44 11.03 14.44
CA LEU A 89 2.26 10.17 14.39
C LEU A 89 2.62 8.68 14.55
N THR A 90 3.67 8.22 13.88
CA THR A 90 4.13 6.83 13.98
C THR A 90 4.73 6.51 15.35
N LYS A 91 5.36 7.46 16.03
CA LYS A 91 5.87 7.29 17.39
C LYS A 91 4.73 7.27 18.42
N GLU A 92 3.89 8.29 18.42
CA GLU A 92 2.88 8.52 19.46
C GLU A 92 1.71 7.54 19.38
N VAL A 93 1.19 7.31 18.18
CA VAL A 93 0.02 6.44 17.98
C VAL A 93 0.44 5.06 17.47
N GLY A 94 1.38 5.04 16.54
CA GLY A 94 1.83 3.82 15.89
C GLY A 94 2.66 2.89 16.78
N GLY A 95 3.34 3.48 17.78
CA GLY A 95 4.28 2.79 18.68
C GLY A 95 5.62 2.47 18.01
N LEU A 96 6.05 3.26 17.02
CA LEU A 96 7.40 3.15 16.47
C LEU A 96 8.40 3.67 17.51
N THR A 97 9.36 2.83 17.89
CA THR A 97 10.36 3.21 18.90
C THR A 97 11.74 3.32 18.28
N ASP A 98 12.53 4.24 18.84
CA ASP A 98 13.95 4.32 18.57
C ASP A 98 14.62 3.02 19.06
N SER A 99 15.53 2.49 18.25
CA SER A 99 16.40 1.40 18.68
C SER A 99 17.71 1.96 19.20
N LYS A 100 18.51 1.12 19.86
CA LYS A 100 19.82 1.52 20.41
C LYS A 100 20.72 2.27 19.43
N TYR A 101 20.62 1.97 18.13
CA TYR A 101 21.53 2.52 17.13
C TYR A 101 20.83 3.22 15.97
N MET A 102 19.50 3.32 15.95
CA MET A 102 18.74 3.82 14.80
C MET A 102 17.44 4.47 15.28
N SER A 103 17.24 5.72 14.86
CA SER A 103 16.07 6.51 15.21
C SER A 103 14.85 6.13 14.37
N SER A 104 13.67 6.50 14.86
CA SER A 104 12.39 6.31 14.16
C SER A 104 12.36 7.08 12.84
N SER A 105 12.92 8.29 12.81
CA SER A 105 13.08 9.07 11.57
C SER A 105 13.92 8.32 10.54
N GLU A 106 15.04 7.73 10.95
CA GLU A 106 15.89 6.96 10.04
C GLU A 106 15.17 5.70 9.53
N LYS A 107 14.47 4.97 10.41
CA LYS A 107 13.66 3.81 10.02
C LYS A 107 12.60 4.18 8.99
N LEU A 108 11.90 5.30 9.21
CA LEU A 108 10.82 5.76 8.35
C LEU A 108 11.37 6.28 7.02
N ALA A 109 12.48 7.04 7.02
CA ALA A 109 13.13 7.51 5.80
C ALA A 109 13.60 6.34 4.91
N MET A 110 14.22 5.30 5.49
CA MET A 110 14.56 4.07 4.76
C MET A 110 13.32 3.39 4.16
N PHE A 111 12.26 3.26 4.96
CA PHE A 111 11.01 2.63 4.53
C PHE A 111 10.39 3.37 3.35
N LEU A 112 10.22 4.70 3.46
CA LEU A 112 9.64 5.54 2.41
C LEU A 112 10.51 5.54 1.14
N ASN A 113 11.84 5.64 1.27
CA ASN A 113 12.75 5.58 0.11
C ASN A 113 12.61 4.23 -0.65
N ILE A 114 12.47 3.11 0.07
CA ILE A 114 12.19 1.80 -0.54
C ILE A 114 10.87 1.82 -1.32
N LEU A 115 9.80 2.40 -0.77
CA LEU A 115 8.50 2.45 -1.43
C LEU A 115 8.52 3.39 -2.65
N ALA A 116 9.10 4.58 -2.50
CA ALA A 116 9.10 5.66 -3.48
C ALA A 116 9.84 5.27 -4.76
N HIS A 117 10.98 4.59 -4.62
CA HIS A 117 11.88 4.27 -5.72
C HIS A 117 12.00 2.77 -6.03
N HIS A 118 11.25 1.93 -5.31
CA HIS A 118 11.40 0.48 -5.38
C HIS A 118 12.84 -0.01 -5.07
N GLU A 119 13.53 0.71 -4.19
CA GLU A 119 14.92 0.42 -3.86
C GLU A 119 15.08 -0.95 -3.21
N LYS A 120 16.20 -1.60 -3.50
CA LYS A 120 16.49 -2.93 -2.97
C LYS A 120 17.25 -2.78 -1.66
N ASN A 121 17.05 -3.72 -0.74
CA ASN A 121 17.76 -3.77 0.54
C ASN A 121 19.29 -3.62 0.37
N ARG A 122 19.86 -4.17 -0.73
CA ARG A 122 21.29 -4.05 -1.06
C ARG A 122 21.76 -2.63 -1.36
N SER A 123 20.90 -1.75 -1.90
CA SER A 123 21.20 -0.34 -2.14
C SER A 123 21.08 0.45 -0.84
N ILE A 124 19.92 0.31 -0.19
CA ILE A 124 19.59 1.02 1.05
C ILE A 124 20.60 0.75 2.18
N LYS A 125 21.10 -0.48 2.29
CA LYS A 125 22.12 -0.80 3.30
C LYS A 125 23.41 0.03 3.12
N VAL A 126 23.74 0.39 1.87
CA VAL A 126 24.92 1.20 1.54
C VAL A 126 24.62 2.66 1.83
N ASP A 127 23.50 3.18 1.31
CA ASP A 127 23.09 4.58 1.46
C ASP A 127 22.97 4.99 2.94
N TYR A 128 22.31 4.15 3.73
CA TYR A 128 22.11 4.39 5.16
C TYR A 128 23.23 3.81 6.04
N ILE A 129 24.24 3.17 5.45
CA ILE A 129 25.40 2.60 6.18
C ILE A 129 24.95 1.62 7.28
N ARG A 130 23.95 0.79 6.95
CA ARG A 130 23.34 -0.21 7.84
C ARG A 130 23.60 -1.62 7.36
N SER A 131 23.39 -2.58 8.26
CA SER A 131 23.33 -3.98 7.84
C SER A 131 22.02 -4.25 7.10
N GLY A 132 22.01 -5.18 6.13
CA GLY A 132 20.77 -5.54 5.44
C GLY A 132 19.71 -6.13 6.38
N TRP A 133 20.15 -6.76 7.48
CA TRP A 133 19.26 -7.22 8.54
C TRP A 133 18.54 -6.04 9.22
N SER A 134 19.29 -4.98 9.58
CA SER A 134 18.71 -3.77 10.19
C SER A 134 17.72 -3.07 9.25
N VAL A 135 18.03 -2.98 7.96
CA VAL A 135 17.12 -2.42 6.95
C VAL A 135 15.83 -3.25 6.86
N SER A 136 15.96 -4.58 6.83
CA SER A 136 14.80 -5.48 6.79
C SER A 136 13.93 -5.36 8.05
N GLN A 137 14.56 -5.27 9.23
CA GLN A 137 13.85 -5.09 10.49
C GLN A 137 13.10 -3.75 10.51
N ALA A 138 13.77 -2.65 10.17
CA ALA A 138 13.17 -1.32 10.09
C ALA A 138 11.98 -1.30 9.11
N PHE A 139 12.12 -1.91 7.93
CA PHE A 139 11.04 -2.02 6.95
C PHE A 139 9.81 -2.72 7.52
N ASN A 140 9.98 -3.86 8.18
CA ASN A 140 8.87 -4.62 8.75
C ASN A 140 8.22 -3.92 9.95
N GLU A 141 9.02 -3.24 10.78
CA GLU A 141 8.53 -2.42 11.89
C GLU A 141 7.67 -1.26 11.37
N CYS A 142 8.19 -0.47 10.43
CA CYS A 142 7.46 0.63 9.80
C CYS A 142 6.18 0.14 9.10
N LEU A 143 6.26 -0.94 8.32
CA LEU A 143 5.10 -1.53 7.66
C LEU A 143 4.01 -1.93 8.67
N LYS A 144 4.39 -2.54 9.80
CA LYS A 144 3.44 -2.90 10.86
C LYS A 144 2.83 -1.65 11.49
N VAL A 145 3.63 -0.63 11.77
CA VAL A 145 3.19 0.61 12.40
C VAL A 145 2.21 1.37 11.51
N ILE A 146 2.55 1.60 10.24
CA ILE A 146 1.69 2.32 9.29
C ILE A 146 0.32 1.63 9.15
N LEU A 147 0.30 0.29 9.08
CA LEU A 147 -0.96 -0.44 8.99
C LEU A 147 -1.83 -0.34 10.25
N LYS A 148 -1.24 -0.13 11.43
CA LYS A 148 -2.02 0.14 12.65
C LYS A 148 -2.70 1.51 12.61
N LEU A 149 -2.13 2.46 11.87
CA LEU A 149 -2.69 3.80 11.70
C LEU A 149 -3.86 3.83 10.70
N ALA A 150 -4.26 2.68 10.11
CA ALA A 150 -5.35 2.61 9.15
C ALA A 150 -6.65 3.30 9.60
N PRO A 151 -7.13 3.17 10.86
CA PRO A 151 -8.33 3.86 11.32
C PRO A 151 -8.24 5.39 11.33
N LEU A 152 -7.01 5.94 11.36
CA LEU A 152 -6.75 7.39 11.35
C LEU A 152 -6.43 7.94 9.96
N LEU A 153 -5.85 7.09 9.10
CA LEU A 153 -5.39 7.50 7.77
C LEU A 153 -6.41 7.19 6.67
N LEU A 154 -7.32 6.23 6.86
CA LEU A 154 -8.48 6.10 5.98
C LEU A 154 -9.50 7.18 6.28
N VAL A 155 -10.02 7.80 5.23
CA VAL A 155 -11.04 8.84 5.36
C VAL A 155 -12.40 8.19 5.51
N ASN A 156 -13.20 8.71 6.45
CA ASN A 156 -14.61 8.30 6.54
C ASN A 156 -15.37 8.88 5.34
N PRO A 157 -16.09 8.05 4.56
CA PRO A 157 -16.80 8.51 3.39
C PRO A 157 -17.88 9.52 3.81
N LYS A 158 -17.93 10.66 3.12
CA LYS A 158 -18.95 11.70 3.32
C LYS A 158 -19.81 11.78 2.06
N PRO A 159 -21.14 11.83 2.19
CA PRO A 159 -22.00 11.96 1.03
C PRO A 159 -21.83 13.34 0.39
N VAL A 160 -21.91 13.38 -0.94
CA VAL A 160 -22.05 14.63 -1.70
C VAL A 160 -23.35 15.31 -1.29
N LEU A 161 -23.24 16.57 -0.87
CA LEU A 161 -24.34 17.37 -0.35
C LEU A 161 -25.17 17.99 -1.49
N GLU A 162 -26.34 18.54 -1.15
CA GLU A 162 -27.23 19.14 -2.15
C GLU A 162 -26.69 20.45 -2.74
N ASP A 163 -25.89 21.18 -1.97
CA ASP A 163 -25.26 22.47 -2.27
C ASP A 163 -23.84 22.33 -2.85
N GLU A 164 -23.48 21.13 -3.33
CA GLU A 164 -22.17 20.88 -3.91
C GLU A 164 -21.91 21.75 -5.14
N LEU A 165 -20.81 22.52 -5.09
CA LEU A 165 -20.42 23.45 -6.15
C LEU A 165 -19.52 22.83 -7.22
N ASP A 166 -18.85 21.70 -6.93
CA ASP A 166 -18.01 21.03 -7.93
C ASP A 166 -18.90 20.43 -9.03
N ASP A 167 -18.78 20.97 -10.25
CA ASP A 167 -19.51 20.54 -11.44
C ASP A 167 -19.39 19.05 -11.77
N ARG A 168 -18.32 18.39 -11.32
CA ARG A 168 -18.14 16.94 -11.45
C ARG A 168 -19.11 16.18 -10.54
N TRP A 169 -19.28 16.64 -9.30
CA TRP A 169 -19.98 15.91 -8.25
C TRP A 169 -21.40 16.39 -7.98
N ARG A 170 -21.75 17.66 -8.31
CA ARG A 170 -23.04 18.29 -7.99
C ARG A 170 -24.28 17.50 -8.41
N TRP A 171 -24.15 16.68 -9.44
CA TRP A 171 -25.22 15.85 -9.97
C TRP A 171 -25.43 14.54 -9.21
N PHE A 172 -24.48 14.13 -8.38
CA PHE A 172 -24.46 12.83 -7.71
C PHE A 172 -24.67 12.98 -6.20
N LYS A 173 -25.80 13.60 -5.81
CA LYS A 173 -26.20 13.79 -4.41
C LYS A 173 -26.29 12.47 -3.68
N GLY A 174 -25.74 12.39 -2.46
CA GLY A 174 -25.70 11.15 -1.68
C GLY A 174 -24.61 10.15 -2.12
N CYS A 175 -23.82 10.46 -3.16
CA CYS A 175 -22.67 9.66 -3.54
C CYS A 175 -21.57 9.76 -2.49
N LEU A 176 -20.93 8.64 -2.16
CA LEU A 176 -19.84 8.55 -1.19
C LEU A 176 -18.45 8.57 -1.82
N GLY A 177 -18.38 8.43 -3.14
CA GLY A 177 -17.12 8.32 -3.87
C GLY A 177 -17.19 7.48 -5.13
N ALA A 178 -16.02 7.29 -5.74
CA ALA A 178 -15.84 6.45 -6.92
C ALA A 178 -15.16 5.13 -6.53
N LEU A 179 -15.62 4.03 -7.12
CA LEU A 179 -15.16 2.67 -6.88
C LEU A 179 -14.62 2.05 -8.16
N ASP A 180 -13.42 1.48 -8.07
CA ASP A 180 -12.85 0.70 -9.16
C ASP A 180 -11.76 -0.27 -8.69
N GLY A 181 -11.39 -1.21 -9.57
CA GLY A 181 -10.26 -2.10 -9.42
C GLY A 181 -9.00 -1.57 -10.07
N THR A 182 -7.83 -1.92 -9.54
CA THR A 182 -6.55 -1.73 -10.22
C THR A 182 -5.70 -2.99 -10.11
N TYR A 183 -4.99 -3.31 -11.19
CA TYR A 183 -3.96 -4.35 -11.18
C TYR A 183 -2.60 -3.80 -10.75
N ILE A 184 -1.92 -4.55 -9.88
CA ILE A 184 -0.55 -4.30 -9.44
C ILE A 184 0.29 -5.55 -9.74
N GLN A 185 1.38 -5.37 -10.48
CA GLN A 185 2.20 -6.49 -10.94
C GLN A 185 2.95 -7.16 -9.79
N ILE A 186 2.94 -8.50 -9.78
CA ILE A 186 3.57 -9.30 -8.72
C ILE A 186 4.39 -10.45 -9.29
N ARG A 187 5.22 -11.06 -8.45
CA ARG A 187 5.88 -12.32 -8.75
C ARG A 187 5.25 -13.44 -7.94
N VAL A 188 4.89 -14.52 -8.61
CA VAL A 188 4.37 -15.73 -7.99
C VAL A 188 5.08 -16.97 -8.55
N PRO A 189 5.15 -18.07 -7.78
CA PRO A 189 5.66 -19.34 -8.29
C PRO A 189 4.88 -19.82 -9.52
N SER A 190 5.50 -20.63 -10.37
CA SER A 190 4.89 -21.10 -11.63
C SER A 190 3.51 -21.76 -11.43
N LYS A 191 3.32 -22.50 -10.32
CA LYS A 191 2.04 -23.12 -9.96
C LYS A 191 0.89 -22.14 -9.73
N ASP A 192 1.21 -20.91 -9.31
CA ASP A 192 0.24 -19.89 -8.96
C ASP A 192 -0.03 -18.92 -10.10
N LYS A 193 0.84 -18.88 -11.12
CA LYS A 193 0.73 -17.97 -12.27
C LYS A 193 -0.68 -17.98 -12.88
N PRO A 194 -1.31 -19.13 -13.20
CA PRO A 194 -2.64 -19.13 -13.82
C PRO A 194 -3.71 -18.37 -13.02
N ARG A 195 -3.61 -18.37 -11.68
CA ARG A 195 -4.54 -17.62 -10.83
C ARG A 195 -4.31 -16.12 -10.94
N TYR A 196 -3.07 -15.68 -10.98
CA TYR A 196 -2.73 -14.26 -11.03
C TYR A 196 -2.62 -13.69 -12.44
N THR A 197 -2.86 -14.50 -13.48
CA THR A 197 -2.88 -14.04 -14.87
C THR A 197 -4.14 -13.23 -15.13
N THR A 198 -3.95 -11.96 -15.47
CA THR A 198 -5.02 -11.06 -15.93
C THR A 198 -5.45 -11.41 -17.36
N ARG A 199 -6.55 -10.82 -17.82
CA ARG A 199 -7.02 -10.94 -19.22
C ARG A 199 -5.96 -10.50 -20.23
N LYS A 200 -5.12 -9.52 -19.85
CA LYS A 200 -3.99 -9.01 -20.64
C LYS A 200 -2.74 -9.89 -20.57
N ARG A 201 -2.84 -11.08 -19.98
CA ARG A 201 -1.75 -12.05 -19.79
C ARG A 201 -0.61 -11.54 -18.91
N GLU A 202 -0.87 -10.53 -18.08
CA GLU A 202 0.08 -10.05 -17.07
C GLU A 202 -0.14 -10.77 -15.74
N ILE A 203 0.93 -10.96 -14.96
CA ILE A 203 0.84 -11.54 -13.61
C ILE A 203 0.66 -10.41 -12.60
N ALA A 204 -0.55 -10.27 -12.06
CA ALA A 204 -0.91 -9.18 -11.16
C ALA A 204 -1.88 -9.62 -10.05
N THR A 205 -1.91 -8.83 -8.97
CA THR A 205 -2.99 -8.87 -7.99
C THR A 205 -3.97 -7.74 -8.28
N ASN A 206 -5.27 -8.02 -8.13
CA ASN A 206 -6.33 -7.01 -8.20
C ASN A 206 -6.48 -6.35 -6.81
N VAL A 207 -6.65 -5.04 -6.82
CA VAL A 207 -6.90 -4.18 -5.67
C VAL A 207 -8.17 -3.41 -5.93
N LEU A 208 -9.21 -3.67 -5.13
CA LEU A 208 -10.42 -2.84 -5.15
C LEU A 208 -10.18 -1.62 -4.26
N GLY A 209 -10.48 -0.43 -4.78
CA GLY A 209 -10.36 0.82 -4.05
C GLY A 209 -11.61 1.67 -4.19
N VAL A 210 -11.83 2.50 -3.18
CA VAL A 210 -12.84 3.55 -3.19
C VAL A 210 -12.18 4.84 -2.75
N CYS A 211 -12.43 5.93 -3.49
CA CYS A 211 -11.94 7.25 -3.14
C CYS A 211 -13.08 8.26 -3.03
N ASP A 212 -12.88 9.27 -2.19
CA ASP A 212 -13.76 10.45 -2.14
C ASP A 212 -13.46 11.43 -3.28
N LYS A 213 -14.19 12.55 -3.31
CA LYS A 213 -14.00 13.63 -4.30
C LYS A 213 -12.64 14.33 -4.21
N ASN A 214 -11.96 14.21 -3.07
CA ASN A 214 -10.66 14.82 -2.79
C ASN A 214 -9.50 13.82 -3.02
N LEU A 215 -9.76 12.72 -3.75
CA LEU A 215 -8.76 11.70 -4.09
C LEU A 215 -8.19 10.95 -2.86
N ASN A 216 -8.90 10.94 -1.74
CA ASN A 216 -8.53 10.14 -0.57
C ASN A 216 -9.19 8.78 -0.60
N PHE A 217 -8.44 7.73 -0.30
CA PHE A 217 -9.00 6.40 -0.11
C PHE A 217 -9.91 6.34 1.12
N THR A 218 -11.15 5.90 0.91
CA THR A 218 -12.10 5.60 1.98
C THR A 218 -12.16 4.10 2.26
N TYR A 219 -11.82 3.28 1.27
CA TYR A 219 -11.74 1.84 1.38
C TYR A 219 -10.70 1.26 0.42
N VAL A 220 -9.96 0.25 0.86
CA VAL A 220 -8.99 -0.48 0.02
C VAL A 220 -9.01 -1.97 0.38
N LEU A 221 -9.11 -2.82 -0.63
CA LEU A 221 -9.05 -4.28 -0.52
C LEU A 221 -8.05 -4.85 -1.52
N PRO A 222 -6.76 -4.97 -1.12
CA PRO A 222 -5.75 -5.59 -1.96
C PRO A 222 -5.73 -7.10 -1.81
N GLY A 223 -5.21 -7.79 -2.83
CA GLY A 223 -4.78 -9.18 -2.71
C GLY A 223 -5.65 -10.20 -3.42
N TRP A 224 -6.54 -9.76 -4.30
CA TRP A 224 -7.30 -10.66 -5.15
C TRP A 224 -6.46 -11.17 -6.30
N GLU A 225 -6.74 -12.40 -6.75
CA GLU A 225 -6.04 -12.97 -7.90
C GLU A 225 -6.41 -12.23 -9.19
N GLY A 226 -5.43 -11.99 -10.07
CA GLY A 226 -5.60 -11.23 -11.31
C GLY A 226 -6.62 -11.80 -12.31
N SER A 227 -6.98 -13.09 -12.20
CA SER A 227 -8.04 -13.71 -13.01
C SER A 227 -9.45 -13.54 -12.44
N THR A 228 -9.58 -12.97 -11.23
CA THR A 228 -10.86 -12.83 -10.54
C THR A 228 -11.70 -11.73 -11.18
N ALA A 229 -12.96 -12.03 -11.49
CA ALA A 229 -13.92 -11.04 -11.97
C ALA A 229 -14.24 -9.98 -10.90
N ASP A 230 -14.40 -8.72 -11.31
CA ASP A 230 -14.61 -7.58 -10.40
C ASP A 230 -15.88 -7.72 -9.56
N SER A 231 -16.94 -8.33 -10.10
CA SER A 231 -18.18 -8.62 -9.37
C SER A 231 -17.96 -9.53 -8.16
N ARG A 232 -17.04 -10.50 -8.25
CA ARG A 232 -16.68 -11.39 -7.15
C ARG A 232 -15.87 -10.67 -6.08
N VAL A 233 -14.96 -9.79 -6.51
CA VAL A 233 -14.17 -8.94 -5.61
C VAL A 233 -15.10 -8.01 -4.83
N LEU A 234 -16.03 -7.34 -5.51
CA LEU A 234 -17.02 -6.44 -4.91
C LEU A 234 -17.94 -7.18 -3.92
N ARG A 235 -18.48 -8.35 -4.31
CA ARG A 235 -19.31 -9.16 -3.41
C ARG A 235 -18.58 -9.54 -2.12
N ASN A 236 -17.29 -9.84 -2.21
CA ASN A 236 -16.50 -10.09 -1.01
C ASN A 236 -16.26 -8.80 -0.21
N ALA A 237 -15.99 -7.68 -0.87
CA ALA A 237 -15.80 -6.41 -0.17
C ALA A 237 -17.01 -6.07 0.72
N ILE A 238 -18.23 -6.29 0.24
CA ILE A 238 -19.48 -5.99 0.97
C ILE A 238 -19.76 -7.01 2.09
N THR A 239 -19.52 -8.30 1.85
CA THR A 239 -19.93 -9.37 2.80
C THR A 239 -18.99 -9.56 3.98
N ARG A 240 -17.83 -8.89 3.99
CA ARG A 240 -16.84 -8.96 5.09
C ARG A 240 -17.30 -8.21 6.33
N THR A 241 -16.89 -8.70 7.51
CA THR A 241 -17.17 -8.06 8.81
C THR A 241 -16.67 -6.61 8.89
N ASN A 242 -15.47 -6.35 8.37
CA ASN A 242 -14.90 -5.00 8.21
C ASN A 242 -14.90 -4.61 6.72
N GLY A 243 -16.00 -4.94 6.04
CA GLY A 243 -16.20 -4.73 4.62
C GLY A 243 -16.54 -3.30 4.25
N LEU A 244 -16.73 -3.07 2.96
CA LEU A 244 -17.26 -1.83 2.42
C LEU A 244 -18.69 -1.64 2.93
N LYS A 245 -18.91 -0.57 3.71
CA LYS A 245 -20.22 -0.23 4.25
C LYS A 245 -20.89 0.80 3.36
N ILE A 246 -22.17 0.60 3.11
CA ILE A 246 -23.01 1.51 2.36
C ILE A 246 -24.14 1.93 3.30
N PRO A 247 -24.06 3.14 3.89
CA PRO A 247 -25.18 3.72 4.64
C PRO A 247 -26.44 3.78 3.77
N GLU A 248 -27.59 3.70 4.42
CA GLU A 248 -28.89 3.75 3.76
C GLU A 248 -29.07 5.07 3.00
N GLY A 249 -29.57 4.99 1.77
CA GLY A 249 -29.74 6.16 0.89
C GLY A 249 -28.45 6.66 0.21
N ASN A 250 -27.31 6.01 0.43
CA ASN A 250 -26.04 6.37 -0.20
C ASN A 250 -25.55 5.32 -1.20
N TYR A 251 -24.61 5.73 -2.07
CA TYR A 251 -24.07 4.87 -3.11
C TYR A 251 -22.66 5.27 -3.57
N TYR A 252 -22.04 4.40 -4.36
CA TYR A 252 -20.78 4.65 -5.05
C TYR A 252 -20.96 4.70 -6.56
N LEU A 253 -20.17 5.53 -7.25
CA LEU A 253 -20.05 5.47 -8.70
C LEU A 253 -19.13 4.33 -9.11
N CYS A 254 -19.61 3.43 -9.94
CA CYS A 254 -18.86 2.26 -10.40
C CYS A 254 -18.68 2.28 -11.91
N ASP A 255 -17.63 1.63 -12.39
CA ASP A 255 -17.44 1.43 -13.82
C ASP A 255 -18.53 0.55 -14.47
N GLY A 256 -18.62 0.57 -15.80
CA GLY A 256 -19.56 -0.23 -16.59
C GLY A 256 -19.39 -1.75 -16.41
N GLY A 257 -18.22 -2.18 -15.93
CA GLY A 257 -17.94 -3.56 -15.54
C GLY A 257 -18.71 -4.05 -14.30
N TYR A 258 -19.31 -3.16 -13.52
CA TYR A 258 -20.11 -3.47 -12.34
C TYR A 258 -21.62 -3.43 -12.63
N THR A 259 -22.40 -4.05 -11.74
CA THR A 259 -23.86 -4.08 -11.84
C THR A 259 -24.48 -2.81 -11.25
N ASN A 260 -25.43 -2.22 -11.97
CA ASN A 260 -26.27 -1.15 -11.44
C ASN A 260 -27.27 -1.73 -10.42
N GLY A 261 -27.18 -1.31 -9.16
CA GLY A 261 -27.99 -1.88 -8.10
C GLY A 261 -27.81 -1.19 -6.77
N ASN A 262 -28.38 -1.75 -5.71
CA ASN A 262 -28.41 -1.10 -4.41
C ASN A 262 -27.02 -0.72 -3.91
N GLY A 263 -26.79 0.59 -3.73
CA GLY A 263 -25.53 1.17 -3.30
C GLY A 263 -24.47 1.37 -4.40
N PHE A 264 -24.76 1.05 -5.66
CA PHE A 264 -23.81 1.12 -6.77
C PHE A 264 -24.47 1.64 -8.06
N LEU A 265 -24.02 2.81 -8.50
CA LEU A 265 -24.49 3.47 -9.70
C LEU A 265 -23.50 3.29 -10.85
N SER A 266 -23.89 2.51 -11.85
CA SER A 266 -23.09 2.23 -13.06
C SER A 266 -23.61 3.03 -14.26
N PRO A 267 -22.76 3.27 -15.28
CA PRO A 267 -23.16 3.97 -16.52
C PRO A 267 -24.18 3.17 -17.35
N TYR A 268 -24.81 3.84 -18.31
CA TYR A 268 -25.59 3.17 -19.36
C TYR A 268 -24.66 2.42 -20.30
N ARG A 269 -25.00 1.15 -20.57
CA ARG A 269 -24.32 0.32 -21.56
C ARG A 269 -24.88 0.61 -22.95
N GLY A 270 -24.05 0.50 -23.98
CA GLY A 270 -24.45 0.73 -25.37
C GLY A 270 -24.44 2.19 -25.83
N TYR A 271 -24.04 3.12 -24.95
CA TYR A 271 -23.87 4.54 -25.25
C TYR A 271 -22.40 4.94 -25.08
N ARG A 272 -21.99 6.10 -25.64
CA ARG A 272 -20.66 6.66 -25.42
C ARG A 272 -20.39 6.85 -23.92
N TYR A 273 -19.14 6.63 -23.49
CA TYR A 273 -18.76 6.64 -22.07
C TYR A 273 -17.38 7.25 -21.81
N TRP A 274 -16.46 7.20 -22.77
CA TRP A 274 -15.10 7.66 -22.54
C TRP A 274 -15.03 9.17 -22.64
N LEU A 275 -14.35 9.84 -21.69
CA LEU A 275 -14.30 11.31 -21.69
C LEU A 275 -13.77 11.92 -23.00
N ARG A 276 -12.83 11.22 -23.65
CA ARG A 276 -12.30 11.58 -24.98
C ARG A 276 -13.36 11.60 -26.10
N ASP A 277 -14.44 10.84 -25.94
CA ASP A 277 -15.55 10.78 -26.90
C ASP A 277 -16.30 12.12 -27.00
N TRP A 278 -16.04 13.05 -26.08
CA TRP A 278 -16.60 14.41 -26.03
C TRP A 278 -15.53 15.51 -25.92
N GLN A 279 -14.30 15.23 -26.35
CA GLN A 279 -13.20 16.20 -26.43
C GLN A 279 -12.89 16.56 -27.90
N GLY A 280 -12.24 17.72 -28.11
CA GLY A 280 -11.83 18.18 -29.44
C GLY A 280 -13.02 18.51 -30.33
N GLU A 281 -13.00 18.00 -31.57
CA GLU A 281 -14.07 18.20 -32.56
C GLU A 281 -15.21 17.18 -32.44
N ASN A 282 -15.17 16.29 -31.43
CA ASN A 282 -16.21 15.29 -31.25
C ASN A 282 -17.55 15.92 -30.85
N PRO A 283 -18.69 15.39 -31.32
CA PRO A 283 -20.00 15.98 -31.04
C PRO A 283 -20.35 15.87 -29.55
N PRO A 284 -21.10 16.86 -29.01
CA PRO A 284 -21.59 16.82 -27.64
C PRO A 284 -22.52 15.62 -27.40
N PRO A 285 -22.88 15.32 -26.15
CA PRO A 285 -23.86 14.28 -25.86
C PRO A 285 -25.17 14.49 -26.62
N GLN A 286 -25.64 13.46 -27.31
CA GLN A 286 -26.81 13.54 -28.20
C GLN A 286 -28.11 13.12 -27.53
N CYS A 287 -28.03 12.42 -26.40
CA CYS A 287 -29.19 11.98 -25.63
C CYS A 287 -28.90 12.00 -24.12
N ARG A 288 -29.96 11.79 -23.32
CA ARG A 288 -29.88 11.79 -21.86
C ARG A 288 -28.89 10.76 -21.32
N GLU A 289 -28.79 9.58 -21.95
CA GLU A 289 -27.90 8.49 -21.54
C GLU A 289 -26.43 8.86 -21.76
N GLU A 290 -26.10 9.47 -22.90
CA GLU A 290 -24.75 9.96 -23.16
C GLU A 290 -24.37 11.11 -22.23
N LEU A 291 -25.30 12.02 -21.93
CA LEU A 291 -25.04 13.12 -21.01
C LEU A 291 -24.77 12.59 -19.60
N PHE A 292 -25.58 11.64 -19.15
CA PHE A 292 -25.37 10.94 -17.88
C PHE A 292 -24.00 10.25 -17.85
N ASN A 293 -23.67 9.46 -18.88
CA ASN A 293 -22.40 8.75 -18.98
C ASN A 293 -21.21 9.71 -18.95
N MET A 294 -21.28 10.84 -19.66
CA MET A 294 -20.24 11.85 -19.64
C MET A 294 -20.05 12.43 -18.23
N LYS A 295 -21.13 12.81 -17.54
CA LYS A 295 -21.05 13.34 -16.16
C LYS A 295 -20.55 12.28 -15.19
N HIS A 296 -21.04 11.05 -15.32
CA HIS A 296 -20.64 9.89 -14.50
C HIS A 296 -19.16 9.61 -14.66
N ALA A 297 -18.67 9.51 -15.89
CA ALA A 297 -17.25 9.29 -16.18
C ALA A 297 -16.37 10.41 -15.61
N ARG A 298 -16.81 11.68 -15.65
CA ARG A 298 -16.06 12.81 -15.07
C ARG A 298 -15.89 12.70 -13.57
N ALA A 299 -16.95 12.32 -12.85
CA ALA A 299 -16.90 12.12 -11.41
C ALA A 299 -16.11 10.86 -11.04
N ARG A 300 -16.39 9.74 -11.72
CA ARG A 300 -15.73 8.46 -11.48
C ARG A 300 -14.23 8.53 -11.72
N ASN A 301 -13.77 9.32 -12.69
CA ASN A 301 -12.34 9.49 -12.99
C ASN A 301 -11.48 9.86 -11.75
N ALA A 302 -12.07 10.37 -10.66
CA ALA A 302 -11.41 10.51 -9.37
C ALA A 302 -10.67 9.23 -8.91
N ILE A 303 -11.26 8.03 -9.01
CA ILE A 303 -10.60 6.79 -8.56
C ILE A 303 -9.43 6.40 -9.46
N GLU A 304 -9.56 6.64 -10.77
CA GLU A 304 -8.47 6.41 -11.73
C GLU A 304 -7.29 7.36 -11.46
N ARG A 305 -7.56 8.65 -11.25
CA ARG A 305 -6.55 9.64 -10.86
C ARG A 305 -5.89 9.26 -9.54
N THR A 306 -6.67 8.81 -8.55
CA THR A 306 -6.16 8.36 -7.26
C THR A 306 -5.20 7.18 -7.42
N PHE A 307 -5.55 6.18 -8.24
CA PHE A 307 -4.64 5.06 -8.53
C PHE A 307 -3.41 5.49 -9.35
N GLY A 308 -3.57 6.43 -10.28
CA GLY A 308 -2.48 7.03 -11.03
C GLY A 308 -1.46 7.70 -10.11
N LEU A 309 -1.93 8.55 -9.20
CA LEU A 309 -1.11 9.20 -8.16
C LEU A 309 -0.42 8.19 -7.25
N LEU A 310 -1.17 7.18 -6.76
CA LEU A 310 -0.63 6.12 -5.93
C LEU A 310 0.54 5.41 -6.61
N LYS A 311 0.42 5.05 -7.90
CA LYS A 311 1.50 4.40 -8.65
C LYS A 311 2.63 5.39 -9.02
N GLY A 312 2.29 6.67 -9.19
CA GLY A 312 3.24 7.77 -9.41
C GLY A 312 4.17 7.98 -8.22
N HIS A 313 3.59 8.14 -7.02
CA HIS A 313 4.36 8.28 -5.77
C HIS A 313 5.22 7.04 -5.49
N TRP A 314 4.62 5.85 -5.61
CA TRP A 314 5.21 4.60 -5.11
C TRP A 314 5.71 3.70 -6.24
N GLY A 315 6.98 3.89 -6.62
CA GLY A 315 7.64 3.06 -7.63
C GLY A 315 7.59 1.56 -7.36
N ILE A 316 7.48 1.14 -6.09
CA ILE A 316 7.33 -0.26 -5.69
C ILE A 316 6.07 -0.94 -6.25
N LEU A 317 5.06 -0.17 -6.66
CA LEU A 317 3.80 -0.66 -7.23
C LEU A 317 3.83 -0.74 -8.75
N ARG A 318 4.82 -0.11 -9.40
CA ARG A 318 4.93 -0.03 -10.87
C ARG A 318 5.70 -1.19 -11.50
N SER A 319 6.35 -2.03 -10.70
CA SER A 319 7.13 -3.15 -11.22
C SER A 319 7.03 -4.38 -10.32
N PRO A 320 7.23 -5.60 -10.87
CA PRO A 320 6.97 -6.83 -10.15
C PRO A 320 7.78 -6.94 -8.86
N SER A 321 7.06 -7.05 -7.75
CA SER A 321 7.66 -7.14 -6.43
C SER A 321 8.41 -8.45 -6.18
N TRP A 322 9.48 -8.39 -5.39
CA TRP A 322 10.20 -9.57 -4.88
C TRP A 322 9.69 -10.01 -3.51
N TYR A 323 8.77 -9.26 -2.91
CA TYR A 323 8.10 -9.65 -1.68
C TYR A 323 7.08 -10.75 -1.97
N SER A 324 6.80 -11.60 -0.97
CA SER A 324 5.69 -12.55 -1.08
C SER A 324 4.38 -11.80 -1.25
N VAL A 325 3.39 -12.40 -1.92
CA VAL A 325 2.07 -11.79 -2.17
C VAL A 325 1.46 -11.22 -0.89
N LYS A 326 1.53 -11.98 0.22
CA LYS A 326 1.05 -11.55 1.53
C LYS A 326 1.70 -10.25 2.04
N ILE A 327 3.02 -10.12 1.89
CA ILE A 327 3.72 -8.89 2.29
C ILE A 327 3.44 -7.78 1.29
N HIS A 328 3.36 -8.08 -0.01
CA HIS A 328 3.07 -7.08 -1.03
C HIS A 328 1.68 -6.47 -0.85
N ASN A 329 0.65 -7.24 -0.51
CA ASN A 329 -0.68 -6.72 -0.20
C ASN A 329 -0.68 -5.75 0.99
N ARG A 330 0.17 -6.02 1.99
CA ARG A 330 0.40 -5.13 3.13
C ARG A 330 1.11 -3.85 2.71
N ILE A 331 2.09 -3.94 1.79
CA ILE A 331 2.77 -2.77 1.20
C ILE A 331 1.76 -1.91 0.44
N ILE A 332 0.92 -2.50 -0.41
CA ILE A 332 -0.14 -1.78 -1.14
C ILE A 332 -1.04 -1.02 -0.16
N SER A 333 -1.50 -1.69 0.90
CA SER A 333 -2.32 -1.05 1.93
C SER A 333 -1.59 0.14 2.56
N ALA A 334 -0.31 -0.04 2.94
CA ALA A 334 0.48 1.03 3.54
C ALA A 334 0.70 2.22 2.59
N CYS A 335 0.93 1.97 1.30
CA CYS A 335 1.03 3.01 0.27
C CYS A 335 -0.27 3.84 0.18
N CYS A 336 -1.45 3.19 0.19
CA CYS A 336 -2.73 3.91 0.20
C CYS A 336 -2.92 4.77 1.46
N LEU A 337 -2.49 4.28 2.63
CA LEU A 337 -2.58 5.05 3.87
C LEU A 337 -1.65 6.27 3.86
N ILE A 338 -0.43 6.11 3.34
CA ILE A 338 0.52 7.22 3.23
C ILE A 338 0.09 8.21 2.13
N HIS A 339 -0.56 7.73 1.07
CA HIS A 339 -1.19 8.60 0.06
C HIS A 339 -2.21 9.54 0.72
N ASN A 340 -3.14 9.03 1.52
CA ASN A 340 -4.09 9.89 2.23
C ASN A 340 -3.41 10.85 3.21
N PHE A 341 -2.33 10.41 3.87
CA PHE A 341 -1.53 11.29 4.72
C PHE A 341 -0.94 12.45 3.91
N ILE A 342 -0.36 12.18 2.73
CA ILE A 342 0.17 13.19 1.82
C ILE A 342 -0.93 14.17 1.40
N CYS A 343 -2.09 13.67 0.94
CA CYS A 343 -3.21 14.52 0.55
C CYS A 343 -3.76 15.39 1.69
N ARG A 344 -3.56 14.97 2.95
CA ARG A 344 -4.04 15.72 4.12
C ARG A 344 -3.05 16.78 4.59
N GLU A 345 -1.75 16.47 4.59
CA GLU A 345 -0.72 17.32 5.20
C GLU A 345 0.00 18.22 4.19
N MET A 346 0.09 17.81 2.92
CA MET A 346 0.77 18.60 1.89
C MET A 346 -0.20 19.57 1.23
N GLU A 347 0.12 20.86 1.24
CA GLU A 347 -0.67 21.89 0.54
C GLU A 347 -0.60 21.73 -0.98
N VAL A 348 0.57 21.33 -1.51
CA VAL A 348 0.81 21.14 -2.93
C VAL A 348 1.50 19.79 -3.14
N ASN A 349 0.83 18.90 -3.86
CA ASN A 349 1.41 17.63 -4.32
C ASN A 349 1.91 17.81 -5.76
N PRO A 350 3.23 17.83 -6.02
CA PRO A 350 3.77 18.06 -7.36
C PRO A 350 3.26 17.08 -8.42
N LEU A 351 2.95 15.84 -8.03
CA LEU A 351 2.43 14.83 -8.97
C LEU A 351 0.95 15.03 -9.34
N GLU A 352 0.17 15.76 -8.55
CA GLU A 352 -1.23 16.06 -8.90
C GLU A 352 -1.35 16.96 -10.12
N ILE A 353 -0.35 17.81 -10.33
CA ILE A 353 -0.28 18.75 -11.46
C ILE A 353 -0.07 17.98 -12.78
N ASP A 354 0.80 16.96 -12.78
CA ASP A 354 1.14 16.20 -13.99
C ASP A 354 0.07 15.15 -14.39
N VAL A 355 -0.73 14.67 -13.43
CA VAL A 355 -1.70 13.57 -13.67
C VAL A 355 -2.95 14.03 -14.42
N GLU A 356 -3.21 15.33 -14.56
CA GLU A 356 -4.32 15.82 -15.41
C GLU A 356 -4.14 15.44 -16.90
N GLU A 357 -2.92 15.12 -17.36
CA GLU A 357 -2.62 14.86 -18.77
C GLU A 357 -2.54 13.36 -19.16
N GLN A 358 -2.45 12.43 -18.21
CA GLN A 358 -2.14 11.01 -18.51
C GLN A 358 -3.15 10.03 -17.91
N VAL A 359 -4.30 9.84 -18.56
CA VAL A 359 -5.22 8.74 -18.23
C VAL A 359 -5.33 7.77 -19.41
N GLU A 360 -4.66 6.63 -19.31
CA GLU A 360 -4.85 5.49 -20.21
C GLU A 360 -6.08 4.67 -19.79
N TYR A 361 -7.13 4.70 -20.62
CA TYR A 361 -8.37 3.95 -20.39
C TYR A 361 -8.24 2.50 -20.85
N GLN A 362 -8.62 1.56 -19.99
CA GLN A 362 -8.60 0.14 -20.30
C GLN A 362 -10.00 -0.38 -20.65
N GLN A 363 -10.07 -1.09 -21.77
CA GLN A 363 -11.29 -1.66 -22.34
C GLN A 363 -11.58 -3.01 -21.64
N ASP A 364 -12.70 -3.12 -20.92
CA ASP A 364 -13.18 -4.40 -20.40
C ASP A 364 -14.68 -4.56 -20.66
N ASN A 365 -15.01 -5.52 -21.54
CA ASN A 365 -16.37 -6.04 -21.69
C ASN A 365 -16.58 -7.12 -20.63
N ASN A 366 -17.42 -6.85 -19.62
CA ASN A 366 -17.79 -7.82 -18.58
C ASN A 366 -19.18 -8.41 -18.80
N ASP A 367 -19.27 -9.74 -18.64
CA ASP A 367 -20.51 -10.53 -18.64
C ASP A 367 -21.41 -10.25 -17.43
N VAL A 368 -22.69 -10.56 -17.65
CA VAL A 368 -23.89 -9.97 -17.04
C VAL A 368 -24.21 -10.48 -15.63
N VAL A 369 -24.61 -9.56 -14.76
CA VAL A 369 -25.46 -9.82 -13.59
C VAL A 369 -26.58 -8.78 -13.62
N GLU A 370 -27.82 -9.24 -13.44
CA GLU A 370 -29.04 -8.45 -13.60
C GLU A 370 -29.12 -7.25 -12.64
N SER A 371 -29.59 -6.13 -13.19
CA SER A 371 -29.79 -4.86 -12.48
C SER A 371 -31.02 -4.89 -11.57
N SER A 372 -31.02 -4.09 -10.51
CA SER A 372 -32.27 -3.79 -9.79
C SER A 372 -33.15 -2.84 -10.62
N GLN A 373 -34.44 -3.15 -10.74
CA GLN A 373 -35.41 -2.30 -11.45
C GLN A 373 -35.49 -0.90 -10.82
N GLU A 374 -35.48 -0.81 -9.49
CA GLU A 374 -35.57 0.45 -8.74
C GLU A 374 -34.40 1.39 -9.06
N TRP A 375 -33.18 0.86 -9.05
CA TRP A 375 -31.97 1.62 -9.36
C TRP A 375 -31.84 1.99 -10.82
N THR A 376 -32.50 1.23 -11.69
CA THR A 376 -32.59 1.57 -13.12
C THR A 376 -33.53 2.75 -13.31
N THR A 377 -34.73 2.71 -12.71
CA THR A 377 -35.68 3.83 -12.72
C THR A 377 -35.08 5.10 -12.10
N TRP A 378 -34.44 5.00 -10.94
CA TRP A 378 -33.79 6.15 -10.32
C TRP A 378 -32.68 6.76 -11.19
N ARG A 379 -31.85 5.94 -11.83
CA ARG A 379 -30.84 6.41 -12.80
C ARG A 379 -31.50 7.12 -14.00
N ASP A 380 -32.62 6.59 -14.49
CA ASP A 380 -33.38 7.18 -15.60
C ASP A 380 -33.96 8.56 -15.24
N GLU A 381 -34.52 8.70 -14.05
CA GLU A 381 -35.00 9.98 -13.52
C GLU A 381 -33.85 11.00 -13.38
N LEU A 382 -32.72 10.55 -12.84
CA LEU A 382 -31.53 11.39 -12.69
C LEU A 382 -30.99 11.84 -14.06
N ALA A 383 -30.87 10.93 -15.03
CA ALA A 383 -30.44 11.25 -16.39
C ALA A 383 -31.41 12.22 -17.08
N GLN A 384 -32.72 12.03 -16.89
CA GLN A 384 -33.73 12.95 -17.43
C GLN A 384 -33.61 14.34 -16.82
N SER A 385 -33.40 14.44 -15.50
CA SER A 385 -33.17 15.72 -14.82
C SER A 385 -31.92 16.44 -15.35
N MET A 386 -30.82 15.70 -15.56
CA MET A 386 -29.60 16.26 -16.17
C MET A 386 -29.87 16.79 -17.58
N TRP A 387 -30.62 16.03 -18.38
CA TRP A 387 -30.94 16.38 -19.77
C TRP A 387 -31.83 17.62 -19.87
N ASN A 388 -32.88 17.71 -19.05
CA ASN A 388 -33.74 18.89 -19.01
C ASN A 388 -32.96 20.16 -18.65
N ALA A 389 -32.06 20.07 -17.66
CA ALA A 389 -31.19 21.18 -17.28
C ALA A 389 -30.12 21.52 -18.34
N TYR A 390 -29.71 20.54 -19.16
CA TYR A 390 -28.81 20.76 -20.28
C TYR A 390 -29.49 21.47 -21.45
N LEU A 391 -30.78 21.17 -21.72
CA LEU A 391 -31.56 21.85 -22.77
C LEU A 391 -31.98 23.28 -22.38
N ASN A 392 -32.06 23.57 -21.09
CA ASN A 392 -32.47 24.88 -20.57
C ASN A 392 -31.30 25.88 -20.38
N ASN A 393 -30.07 25.43 -20.56
CA ASN A 393 -28.85 26.26 -20.58
C ASN A 393 -28.35 26.38 -22.02
#